data_AF-A0A3A5AK31-F1
#
_entry.id   AF-A0A3A5AK31-F1
#
_cell.length_a   1.000
_cell.length_b   1.000
_cell.length_c   1.000
_cell.angle_alpha   90.00
_cell.angle_beta   90.00
_cell.angle_gamma   90.00
#
_symmetry.space_group_name_H-M   'P 1'
#
loop_
_entity.id
_entity.type
_entity.pdbx_description
1 polymer ?
#
loop_
_entity_poly.entity_id
_entity_poly.type
_entity_poly.pdbx_seq_one_letter_code
_entity_poly.pdbx_strand_id
1 'polypeptide(L)'
;MGLTRIVLAALLVHIAAVVWAEECFESSIVSPNPFMGSHGEVFKLKDGSQWKVRFEDEYLYAYSPKVTICPGTGKMTVKGKTLKIEAIKPPPKSDLPNPFPLVPGSDR
;
A
#
# COMPACT_ATOMS: atom_id res chain seq x y z
N MET A 1 -17.28 -41.71 -19.36
CA MET A 1 -16.42 -40.61 -19.83
C MET A 1 -16.95 -39.18 -19.56
N GLY A 2 -18.13 -39.00 -18.95
CA GLY A 2 -18.67 -37.65 -18.64
C GLY A 2 -18.31 -37.13 -17.25
N LEU A 3 -18.29 -38.00 -16.23
CA LEU A 3 -18.11 -37.60 -14.83
C LEU A 3 -16.69 -37.08 -14.55
N THR A 4 -15.67 -37.72 -15.13
CA THR A 4 -14.25 -37.32 -14.97
C THR A 4 -13.97 -35.94 -15.55
N ARG A 5 -14.65 -35.54 -16.63
CA ARG A 5 -14.50 -34.21 -17.24
C ARG A 5 -15.11 -33.09 -16.39
N ILE A 6 -16.23 -33.38 -15.72
CA ILE A 6 -16.92 -32.41 -14.84
C ILE A 6 -16.11 -32.18 -13.55
N VAL A 7 -15.54 -33.26 -12.99
CA VAL A 7 -14.65 -33.16 -11.81
C VAL A 7 -13.38 -32.36 -12.14
N LEU A 8 -12.78 -32.59 -13.32
CA LEU A 8 -11.63 -31.81 -13.81
C LEU A 8 -11.96 -30.33 -14.00
N ALA A 9 -13.14 -30.00 -14.51
CA ALA A 9 -13.57 -28.61 -14.67
C ALA A 9 -13.82 -27.90 -13.33
N ALA A 10 -14.43 -28.59 -12.35
CA ALA A 10 -14.65 -28.04 -11.01
C ALA A 10 -13.34 -27.82 -10.23
N LEU A 11 -12.34 -28.68 -10.45
CA LEU A 11 -11.00 -28.56 -9.87
C LEU A 11 -10.22 -27.37 -10.45
N LEU A 12 -10.38 -27.08 -11.75
CA LEU A 12 -9.76 -25.93 -12.42
C LEU A 12 -10.33 -24.57 -11.97
N VAL A 13 -11.59 -24.52 -11.56
CA VAL A 13 -12.25 -23.28 -11.10
C VAL A 13 -11.85 -22.89 -9.66
N HIS A 14 -11.40 -23.84 -8.82
CA HIS A 14 -10.98 -23.55 -7.44
C HIS A 14 -9.63 -22.84 -7.31
N ILE A 15 -8.86 -22.73 -8.40
CA ILE A 15 -7.51 -22.13 -8.39
C ILE A 15 -7.54 -20.65 -8.80
N ALA A 16 -8.71 -20.01 -8.88
CA ALA A 16 -8.81 -18.56 -8.93
C ALA A 16 -8.45 -18.00 -7.55
N ALA A 17 -7.16 -18.15 -7.20
CA ALA A 17 -6.56 -17.64 -5.99
C ALA A 17 -6.86 -16.15 -5.91
N VAL A 18 -7.46 -15.78 -4.80
CA VAL A 18 -7.77 -14.40 -4.47
C VAL A 18 -6.45 -13.64 -4.42
N VAL A 19 -6.16 -12.89 -5.48
CA VAL A 19 -5.08 -11.91 -5.48
C VAL A 19 -5.57 -10.76 -4.60
N TRP A 20 -5.28 -10.83 -3.30
CA TRP A 20 -5.44 -9.66 -2.44
C TRP A 20 -4.44 -8.62 -2.92
N ALA A 21 -4.91 -7.66 -3.70
CA ALA A 21 -4.16 -6.45 -3.94
C ALA A 21 -3.98 -5.78 -2.57
N GLU A 22 -2.77 -5.88 -2.04
CA GLU A 22 -2.33 -5.08 -0.90
C GLU A 22 -2.63 -3.61 -1.21
N GLU A 23 -3.50 -2.98 -0.42
CA GLU A 23 -3.91 -1.59 -0.65
C GLU A 23 -2.71 -0.66 -0.40
N CYS A 24 -1.98 -0.38 -1.48
CA CYS A 24 -0.97 0.66 -1.50
C CYS A 24 -1.61 2.00 -1.86
N PHE A 25 -1.13 3.09 -1.27
CA PHE A 25 -1.60 4.44 -1.57
C PHE A 25 -0.46 5.43 -1.74
N GLU A 26 -0.68 6.46 -2.56
CA GLU A 26 0.28 7.55 -2.72
C GLU A 26 0.06 8.63 -1.67
N SER A 27 1.15 9.24 -1.20
CA SER A 27 1.11 10.36 -0.27
C SER A 27 2.37 11.22 -0.38
N SER A 28 2.57 12.11 0.56
CA SER A 28 3.80 12.90 0.68
C SER A 28 4.19 13.08 2.14
N ILE A 29 5.49 13.01 2.41
CA ILE A 29 6.03 13.28 3.74
C ILE A 29 5.98 14.78 4.00
N VAL A 30 5.39 15.16 5.14
CA VAL A 30 5.28 16.56 5.58
C VAL A 30 6.19 16.87 6.78
N SER A 31 6.70 15.84 7.46
CA SER A 31 7.66 15.98 8.56
C SER A 31 8.40 14.65 8.78
N PRO A 32 9.70 14.66 9.09
CA PRO A 32 10.61 15.81 9.07
C PRO A 32 10.84 16.33 7.64
N ASN A 33 11.46 17.50 7.52
CA ASN A 33 11.84 18.09 6.24
C ASN A 33 13.27 18.67 6.36
N PRO A 34 14.31 18.00 5.83
CA PRO A 34 14.27 16.84 4.93
C PRO A 34 13.97 15.51 5.64
N PHE A 35 13.51 14.52 4.87
CA PHE A 35 13.40 13.11 5.28
C PHE A 35 14.71 12.37 4.99
N MET A 36 15.27 11.69 5.99
CA MET A 36 16.59 11.04 5.91
C MET A 36 16.51 9.56 5.53
N GLY A 37 15.33 8.94 5.65
CA GLY A 37 15.16 7.51 5.43
C GLY A 37 15.84 6.63 6.48
N SER A 38 16.20 7.19 7.65
CA SER A 38 17.09 6.50 8.58
C SER A 38 16.43 5.50 9.50
N HIS A 39 17.12 4.44 9.89
CA HIS A 39 16.59 3.43 10.79
C HIS A 39 16.08 4.10 12.08
N GLY A 40 14.80 3.88 12.38
CA GLY A 40 14.13 4.45 13.53
C GLY A 40 13.57 5.86 13.32
N GLU A 41 13.83 6.52 12.18
CA GLU A 41 13.25 7.82 11.84
C GLU A 41 11.72 7.69 11.76
N VAL A 42 11.05 8.62 12.46
CA VAL A 42 9.59 8.73 12.45
C VAL A 42 9.20 9.84 11.49
N PHE A 43 8.26 9.54 10.59
CA PHE A 43 7.76 10.51 9.62
C PHE A 43 6.23 10.57 9.61
N LYS A 44 5.73 11.74 9.19
CA LYS A 44 4.30 12.06 9.10
C LYS A 44 3.93 12.32 7.65
N LEU A 45 2.81 11.74 7.22
CA LEU A 45 2.24 11.96 5.89
C LEU A 45 1.20 13.09 5.91
N LYS A 46 0.79 13.54 4.72
CA LYS A 46 -0.20 14.61 4.53
C LYS A 46 -1.56 14.30 5.18
N ASP A 47 -1.95 13.04 5.23
CA ASP A 47 -3.17 12.54 5.89
C ASP A 47 -3.07 12.50 7.43
N GLY A 48 -1.90 12.84 8.00
CA GLY A 48 -1.65 12.85 9.43
C GLY A 48 -1.33 11.47 10.02
N SER A 49 -1.19 10.42 9.20
CA SER A 49 -0.61 9.14 9.61
C SER A 49 0.87 9.28 9.96
N GLN A 50 1.36 8.41 10.84
CA GLN A 50 2.75 8.39 11.30
C GLN A 50 3.33 7.00 11.22
N TRP A 51 4.60 6.94 10.81
CA TRP A 51 5.29 5.71 10.46
C TRP A 51 6.73 5.76 10.94
N LYS A 52 7.32 4.60 11.22
CA LYS A 52 8.71 4.44 11.64
C LYS A 52 9.48 3.61 10.63
N VAL A 53 10.66 4.06 10.21
CA VAL A 53 11.57 3.25 9.40
C VAL A 53 12.16 2.14 10.27
N ARG A 54 12.11 0.90 9.79
CA ARG A 54 12.59 -0.28 10.52
C ARG A 54 13.91 -0.84 10.03
N PHE A 55 14.35 -0.52 8.81
CA PHE A 55 15.69 -0.86 8.29
C PHE A 55 16.01 0.11 7.14
N GLU A 56 17.23 0.62 7.12
CA GLU A 56 17.80 1.34 5.98
C GLU A 56 19.05 0.59 5.54
N ASP A 57 19.20 0.33 4.24
CA ASP A 57 20.46 -0.15 3.66
C ASP A 57 21.14 0.94 2.83
N GLU A 58 20.47 2.08 2.60
CA GLU A 58 20.95 3.14 1.71
C GLU A 58 20.57 4.55 2.18
N TYR A 59 21.52 5.48 2.03
CA TYR A 59 21.34 6.90 2.36
C TYR A 59 20.21 7.54 1.54
N LEU A 60 19.32 8.24 2.22
CA LEU A 60 18.24 9.00 1.62
C LEU A 60 18.29 10.47 2.06
N TYR A 61 17.91 11.34 1.15
CA TYR A 61 17.80 12.77 1.42
C TYR A 61 16.77 13.36 0.47
N ALA A 62 15.63 13.80 1.02
CA ALA A 62 14.56 14.38 0.21
C ALA A 62 13.73 15.40 0.98
N TYR A 63 13.45 16.53 0.33
CA TYR A 63 12.50 17.52 0.81
C TYR A 63 11.09 17.17 0.34
N SER A 64 10.16 17.06 1.29
CA SER A 64 8.74 16.70 1.07
C SER A 64 8.50 15.64 -0.02
N PRO A 65 9.16 14.47 0.04
CA PRO A 65 9.07 13.48 -1.04
C PRO A 65 7.66 12.92 -1.20
N LYS A 66 7.29 12.65 -2.46
CA LYS A 66 6.18 11.75 -2.78
C LYS A 66 6.59 10.32 -2.44
N VAL A 67 5.65 9.57 -1.88
CA VAL A 67 5.85 8.19 -1.45
C VAL A 67 4.66 7.32 -1.81
N THR A 68 4.91 6.04 -2.01
CA THR A 68 3.87 5.00 -2.09
C THR A 68 3.98 4.15 -0.84
N ILE A 69 2.91 4.07 -0.05
CA ILE A 69 2.85 3.30 1.20
C ILE A 69 2.07 2.02 0.93
N CYS A 70 2.61 0.87 1.32
CA CYS A 70 1.96 -0.43 1.25
C CYS A 70 1.90 -1.02 2.67
N PRO A 71 0.84 -0.74 3.45
CA PRO A 71 0.77 -1.09 4.86
C PRO A 71 0.83 -2.60 5.12
N GLY A 72 0.15 -3.43 4.32
CA GLY A 72 0.09 -4.87 4.58
C GLY A 72 1.45 -5.58 4.46
N THR A 73 2.31 -5.08 3.56
CA THR A 73 3.70 -5.57 3.44
C THR A 73 4.71 -4.81 4.31
N GLY A 74 4.28 -3.76 5.02
CA GLY A 74 5.18 -2.91 5.82
C GLY A 74 6.26 -2.21 4.99
N LYS A 75 5.92 -1.75 3.79
CA LYS A 75 6.87 -1.14 2.85
C LYS A 75 6.43 0.26 2.42
N MET A 76 7.42 1.10 2.14
CA MET A 76 7.23 2.34 1.38
C MET A 76 8.21 2.42 0.22
N THR A 77 7.79 3.06 -0.86
CA THR A 77 8.68 3.46 -1.95
C THR A 77 8.87 4.97 -1.93
N VAL A 78 10.12 5.42 -1.98
CA VAL A 78 10.51 6.84 -2.07
C VAL A 78 11.67 6.99 -3.04
N LYS A 79 11.52 7.85 -4.06
CA LYS A 79 12.56 8.08 -5.10
C LYS A 79 13.12 6.78 -5.71
N GLY A 80 12.26 5.78 -5.95
CA GLY A 80 12.65 4.48 -6.50
C GLY A 80 13.30 3.51 -5.51
N LYS A 81 13.51 3.91 -4.25
CA LYS A 81 14.02 3.04 -3.18
C LYS A 81 12.86 2.51 -2.34
N THR A 82 12.98 1.26 -1.88
CA THR A 82 12.00 0.65 -0.98
C THR A 82 12.54 0.60 0.43
N LEU A 83 11.81 1.13 1.41
CA LEU A 83 12.13 1.04 2.83
C LEU A 83 11.13 0.16 3.56
N LYS A 84 11.58 -0.52 4.61
CA LYS A 84 10.70 -1.19 5.58
C LYS A 84 10.19 -0.19 6.59
N ILE A 85 8.89 -0.18 6.84
CA ILE A 85 8.22 0.74 7.75
C ILE A 85 7.21 0.03 8.64
N GLU A 86 6.89 0.68 9.75
CA GLU A 86 5.84 0.25 10.67
C GLU A 86 4.92 1.41 11.00
N ALA A 87 3.60 1.15 11.01
CA ALA A 87 2.62 2.15 11.40
C ALA A 87 2.72 2.44 12.90
N ILE A 88 2.91 3.71 13.26
CA ILE A 88 2.74 4.20 14.64
C ILE A 88 1.30 4.70 14.81
N LYS A 89 0.85 5.48 13.83
CA LYS A 89 -0.52 6.00 13.76
C LYS A 89 -1.05 5.71 12.35
N PRO A 90 -2.01 4.78 12.20
CA PRO A 90 -2.55 4.46 10.89
C PRO A 90 -3.26 5.68 10.27
N PRO A 91 -3.45 5.68 8.94
CA PRO A 91 -4.25 6.71 8.28
C PRO A 91 -5.66 6.77 8.87
N PRO A 92 -6.29 7.96 8.90
CA PRO A 92 -7.71 8.08 9.21
C PRO A 92 -8.51 7.14 8.29
N LYS A 93 -9.51 6.45 8.85
CA LYS A 93 -10.36 5.49 8.11
C LYS A 93 -11.16 6.09 6.93
N SER A 94 -11.02 7.38 6.62
CA SER A 94 -11.97 8.13 5.81
C SER A 94 -11.63 8.33 4.33
N ASP A 95 -10.42 8.00 3.84
CA ASP A 95 -10.04 8.40 2.47
C ASP A 95 -9.19 7.36 1.71
N LEU A 96 -9.47 6.06 1.89
CA LEU A 96 -9.10 5.11 0.84
C LEU A 96 -9.95 5.45 -0.40
N PRO A 97 -9.37 5.66 -1.59
CA PRO A 97 -10.15 5.76 -2.82
C PRO A 97 -10.98 4.48 -2.91
N ASN A 98 -12.30 4.61 -2.86
CA ASN A 98 -13.18 3.48 -3.09
C ASN A 98 -12.77 2.86 -4.46
N PRO A 99 -12.31 1.60 -4.54
CA PRO A 99 -11.82 1.01 -5.80
C PRO A 99 -12.90 0.95 -6.88
N PHE A 100 -14.15 1.15 -6.48
CA PHE A 100 -15.28 1.33 -7.36
C PHE A 100 -15.67 2.81 -7.35
N PRO A 101 -15.42 3.58 -8.43
CA PRO A 101 -16.26 4.74 -8.68
C PRO A 101 -17.69 4.20 -8.65
N LEU A 102 -18.54 4.78 -7.79
CA LEU A 102 -19.97 4.56 -7.88
C LEU A 102 -20.33 4.93 -9.31
N VAL A 103 -20.55 3.93 -10.17
CA VAL A 103 -21.09 4.16 -11.51
C VAL A 103 -22.39 4.90 -11.25
N PRO A 104 -22.54 6.15 -11.73
CA PRO A 104 -23.81 6.83 -11.59
C PRO A 104 -24.85 5.93 -12.22
N GLY A 105 -25.85 5.54 -11.42
CA GLY A 105 -27.03 4.88 -11.93
C GLY A 105 -27.56 5.71 -13.09
N SER A 106 -27.47 5.11 -14.27
CA SER A 106 -28.27 5.41 -15.45
C SER A 106 -29.74 5.30 -15.03
N ASP A 107 -30.31 6.39 -14.50
CA ASP A 107 -31.75 6.50 -14.37
C ASP A 107 -32.32 7.05 -15.68
N ARG A 108 -33.39 6.39 -16.10
CA ARG A 108 -34.00 6.42 -17.42
C ARG A 108 -35.01 7.55 -17.52
#